data_AF-A0A2A8HXH5-F1
#
_entry.id   AF-A0A2A8HXH5-F1
#
_cell.length_a   1.000
_cell.length_b   1.000
_cell.length_c   1.000
_cell.angle_alpha   90.00
_cell.angle_beta   90.00
_cell.angle_gamma   90.00
#
_symmetry.space_group_name_H-M   'P 1'
#
loop_
_entity.id
_entity.type
_entity.pdbx_description
1 polymer ?
#
loop_
_entity_poly.entity_id
_entity_poly.type
_entity_poly.pdbx_seq_one_letter_code
_entity_poly.pdbx_strand_id
1 'polypeptide(L)'
;MMAIRPLALLAVLGAMALAASCSDRRVIPAPAPTTPPPAAPRPLPTTAPPVDWQDAPITPGDWTWGMVSGQSVARFANGLFAMRCNVSDRTVSLIRAGAPAEEVPMTVITEKSTRTLVARRQPSASPTIEARLGARDPLLDAMAFSRGRFAIASGGQPTLYVPSWPEVSRVIEDCR
;
A
#
# COMPACT_ATOMS: atom_id res chain seq x y z
N MET A 1 37.45 -90.79 -50.49
CA MET A 1 37.24 -91.60 -49.27
C MET A 1 38.08 -91.00 -48.15
N MET A 2 37.48 -90.85 -46.95
CA MET A 2 38.05 -90.72 -45.58
C MET A 2 39.59 -90.65 -45.43
N ALA A 3 40.24 -89.91 -44.53
CA ALA A 3 39.91 -88.92 -43.51
C ALA A 3 41.22 -88.53 -42.75
N ILE A 4 41.09 -87.69 -41.70
CA ILE A 4 41.95 -87.62 -40.48
C ILE A 4 43.23 -86.75 -40.55
N ARG A 5 43.04 -85.45 -40.30
CA ARG A 5 43.35 -84.65 -39.08
C ARG A 5 44.47 -85.09 -38.07
N PRO A 6 45.00 -84.14 -37.26
CA PRO A 6 46.42 -83.77 -37.21
C PRO A 6 47.04 -83.92 -35.82
N LEU A 7 48.36 -83.67 -35.67
CA LEU A 7 48.92 -83.03 -34.47
C LEU A 7 50.35 -82.58 -34.81
N ALA A 8 50.54 -81.27 -35.01
CA ALA A 8 51.85 -80.71 -35.30
C ALA A 8 52.46 -80.10 -34.03
N LEU A 9 53.64 -80.64 -33.74
CA LEU A 9 54.53 -80.34 -32.64
C LEU A 9 55.21 -78.98 -32.83
N LEU A 10 55.37 -78.27 -31.70
CA LEU A 10 56.61 -77.62 -31.24
C LEU A 10 57.42 -76.68 -32.19
N ALA A 11 57.56 -75.45 -31.69
CA ALA A 11 58.82 -74.77 -31.38
C ALA A 11 59.20 -73.50 -32.18
N VAL A 12 59.15 -72.40 -31.43
CA VAL A 12 60.20 -71.36 -31.24
C VAL A 12 60.81 -70.73 -32.50
N LEU A 13 60.68 -69.40 -32.64
CA LEU A 13 61.78 -68.51 -33.03
C LEU A 13 61.33 -67.04 -32.89
N GLY A 14 62.09 -66.26 -32.11
CA GLY A 14 61.88 -64.83 -31.93
C GLY A 14 62.58 -63.99 -33.01
N ALA A 15 62.13 -62.74 -33.15
CA ALA A 15 62.86 -61.59 -33.70
C ALA A 15 61.94 -60.36 -33.59
N MET A 16 62.29 -59.40 -32.74
CA MET A 16 62.80 -58.07 -33.12
C MET A 16 61.82 -57.15 -33.85
N ALA A 17 61.42 -56.12 -33.09
CA ALA A 17 61.35 -54.69 -33.43
C ALA A 17 60.67 -54.25 -34.74
N LEU A 18 59.64 -53.40 -34.60
CA LEU A 18 59.35 -52.13 -35.32
C LEU A 18 57.94 -51.68 -34.88
N ALA A 19 57.85 -50.77 -33.91
CA ALA A 19 57.68 -49.33 -34.13
C ALA A 19 56.21 -48.90 -34.36
N ALA A 20 55.70 -48.20 -33.35
CA ALA A 20 54.73 -47.10 -33.42
C ALA A 20 53.36 -47.38 -34.07
N SER A 21 52.35 -47.59 -33.22
CA SER A 21 51.00 -47.12 -33.56
C SER A 21 50.39 -46.37 -32.38
N CYS A 22 50.26 -45.07 -32.64
CA CYS A 22 49.69 -44.00 -31.86
C CYS A 22 48.30 -44.32 -31.28
N SER A 23 48.07 -43.95 -30.02
CA SER A 23 47.28 -42.74 -29.72
C SER A 23 46.93 -42.73 -28.23
N ASP A 24 47.72 -41.99 -27.45
CA ASP A 24 47.25 -41.54 -26.16
C ASP A 24 46.11 -40.55 -26.42
N ARG A 25 44.88 -40.99 -26.16
CA ARG A 25 43.69 -40.16 -26.29
C ARG A 25 43.74 -39.13 -25.17
N ARG A 26 44.40 -38.00 -25.39
CA ARG A 26 44.33 -36.85 -24.50
C ARG A 26 42.87 -36.44 -24.38
N VAL A 27 42.26 -36.77 -23.25
CA VAL A 27 40.98 -36.19 -22.83
C VAL A 27 41.28 -34.72 -22.56
N ILE A 28 40.88 -33.86 -23.49
CA ILE A 28 40.86 -32.42 -23.26
C ILE A 28 39.81 -32.18 -22.16
N PRO A 29 40.19 -31.63 -21.00
CA PRO A 29 39.21 -31.24 -19.99
C PRO A 29 38.22 -30.27 -20.65
N ALA A 30 36.93 -30.59 -20.58
CA ALA A 30 35.91 -29.67 -21.06
C ALA A 30 36.09 -28.31 -20.36
N PRO A 31 36.03 -27.18 -21.07
CA PRO A 31 36.10 -25.87 -20.45
C PRO A 31 35.00 -25.77 -19.40
N ALA A 32 35.37 -25.38 -18.18
CA ALA A 32 34.41 -25.18 -17.10
C ALA A 32 33.33 -24.19 -17.56
N PRO A 33 32.04 -24.44 -17.28
CA PRO A 33 30.99 -23.50 -17.61
C PRO A 33 31.28 -22.16 -16.94
N THR A 34 31.48 -21.12 -17.73
CA THR A 34 31.62 -19.75 -17.23
C THR A 34 30.26 -19.35 -16.67
N THR A 35 30.19 -19.10 -15.36
CA THR A 35 29.00 -18.56 -14.72
C THR A 35 28.68 -17.20 -15.35
N PRO A 36 27.45 -16.95 -15.81
CA PRO A 36 27.04 -15.63 -16.27
C PRO A 36 27.29 -14.60 -15.15
N PRO A 37 27.83 -13.41 -15.46
CA PRO A 37 27.97 -12.36 -14.47
C PRO A 37 26.62 -12.05 -13.82
N PRO A 38 26.58 -11.72 -12.51
CA PRO A 38 25.34 -11.37 -11.82
C PRO A 38 24.58 -10.28 -12.59
N ALA A 39 23.29 -10.50 -12.83
CA ALA A 39 22.44 -9.48 -13.43
C ALA A 39 22.50 -8.20 -12.57
N ALA A 40 22.72 -7.05 -13.20
CA ALA A 40 22.73 -5.77 -12.52
C ALA A 40 21.41 -5.59 -11.74
N PRO A 41 21.44 -5.05 -10.50
CA PRO A 41 20.23 -4.77 -9.75
C PRO A 41 19.29 -3.89 -10.58
N ARG A 42 18.04 -4.34 -10.76
CA ARG A 42 17.02 -3.55 -11.44
C ARG A 42 16.84 -2.25 -10.65
N PRO A 43 16.83 -1.07 -11.29
CA PRO A 43 16.54 0.19 -10.59
C PRO A 43 15.25 0.04 -9.80
N LEU A 44 15.28 0.38 -8.51
CA LEU A 44 14.08 0.42 -7.69
C LEU A 44 13.09 1.39 -8.34
N PRO A 45 11.79 1.06 -8.41
CA PRO A 45 10.79 1.99 -8.92
C PRO A 45 10.89 3.28 -8.10
N THR A 46 11.17 4.39 -8.77
CA THR A 46 11.16 5.72 -8.15
C THR A 46 9.74 5.96 -7.63
N THR A 47 9.59 6.15 -6.32
CA THR A 47 8.31 6.49 -5.70
C THR A 47 7.78 7.75 -6.36
N ALA A 48 6.57 7.70 -6.91
CA ALA A 48 5.91 8.88 -7.44
C ALA A 48 5.89 9.97 -6.35
N PRO A 49 6.10 11.26 -6.70
CA PRO A 49 6.03 12.33 -5.72
C PRO A 49 4.67 12.31 -5.00
N PRO A 50 4.61 12.71 -3.71
CA PRO A 50 3.34 12.81 -2.98
C PRO A 50 2.38 13.69 -3.78
N VAL A 51 1.18 13.19 -4.04
CA VAL A 51 0.13 13.99 -4.68
C VAL A 51 -0.27 15.12 -3.73
N ASP A 52 -0.33 16.35 -4.24
CA ASP A 52 -0.81 17.47 -3.44
C ASP A 52 -2.30 17.26 -3.12
N TRP A 53 -2.74 17.60 -1.92
CA TRP A 53 -4.09 17.24 -1.46
C TRP A 53 -5.20 17.95 -2.27
N GLN A 54 -4.88 19.10 -2.86
CA GLN A 54 -5.76 19.86 -3.74
C GLN A 54 -5.99 19.14 -5.07
N ASP A 55 -4.97 18.44 -5.56
CA ASP A 55 -4.98 17.69 -6.82
C ASP A 55 -5.44 16.24 -6.63
N ALA A 56 -5.49 15.78 -5.37
CA ALA A 56 -5.97 14.45 -5.05
C ALA A 56 -7.44 14.27 -5.50
N PRO A 57 -7.78 13.10 -6.06
CA PRO A 57 -9.16 12.79 -6.41
C PRO A 57 -10.01 12.78 -5.13
N ILE A 58 -11.20 13.38 -5.22
CA ILE A 58 -12.19 13.31 -4.15
C ILE A 58 -12.47 11.82 -3.85
N THR A 59 -12.48 11.47 -2.56
CA THR A 59 -12.84 10.12 -2.14
C THR A 59 -14.25 9.80 -2.66
N PRO A 60 -14.49 8.64 -3.29
CA PRO A 60 -15.81 8.33 -3.83
C PRO A 60 -16.91 8.37 -2.76
N GLY A 61 -17.98 9.12 -3.03
CA GLY A 61 -19.14 9.23 -2.16
C GLY A 61 -19.86 10.56 -2.31
N ASP A 62 -21.01 10.65 -1.65
CA ASP A 62 -21.87 11.82 -1.63
C ASP A 62 -22.11 12.26 -0.17
N TRP A 63 -22.55 13.49 0.00
CA TRP A 63 -23.06 14.01 1.25
C TRP A 63 -24.54 13.71 1.43
N THR A 64 -24.92 13.39 2.65
CA THR A 64 -26.31 13.35 3.10
C THR A 64 -26.40 14.13 4.39
N TRP A 65 -27.37 15.03 4.48
CA TRP A 65 -27.64 15.77 5.70
C TRP A 65 -29.02 15.40 6.24
N GLY A 66 -29.15 15.34 7.57
CA GLY A 66 -30.43 15.18 8.22
C GLY A 66 -30.36 15.37 9.72
N MET A 67 -31.54 15.46 10.33
CA MET A 67 -31.69 15.48 11.78
C MET A 67 -31.73 14.05 12.31
N VAL A 68 -30.77 13.70 13.17
CA VAL A 68 -30.70 12.39 13.82
C VAL A 68 -30.82 12.59 15.33
N SER A 69 -31.90 12.09 15.92
CA SER A 69 -32.19 12.28 17.35
C SER A 69 -32.15 13.75 17.77
N GLY A 70 -32.64 14.64 16.90
CA GLY A 70 -32.65 16.09 17.13
C GLY A 70 -31.31 16.80 16.89
N GLN A 71 -30.28 16.11 16.40
CA GLN A 71 -28.97 16.70 16.10
C GLN A 71 -28.76 16.85 14.59
N SER A 72 -28.16 17.96 14.17
CA SER A 72 -27.73 18.18 12.79
C SER A 72 -26.54 17.26 12.47
N VAL A 73 -26.70 16.38 11.47
CA VAL A 73 -25.68 15.41 11.06
C VAL A 73 -25.52 15.42 9.54
N ALA A 74 -24.29 15.62 9.08
CA ALA A 74 -23.87 15.39 7.70
C ALA A 74 -23.01 14.12 7.64
N ARG A 75 -23.30 13.21 6.71
CA ARG A 75 -22.53 11.99 6.46
C ARG A 75 -22.04 11.99 5.02
N PHE A 76 -20.76 11.72 4.86
CA PHE A 76 -20.10 11.57 3.58
C PHE A 76 -19.79 10.10 3.30
N ALA A 77 -19.96 9.67 2.05
CA ALA A 77 -19.62 8.32 1.58
C ALA A 77 -20.19 7.22 2.49
N ASN A 78 -21.50 7.27 2.75
CA ASN A 78 -22.22 6.34 3.62
C ASN A 78 -21.65 6.24 5.05
N GLY A 79 -21.07 7.34 5.57
CA GLY A 79 -20.57 7.41 6.95
C GLY A 79 -19.08 7.11 7.10
N LEU A 80 -18.32 7.05 6.00
CA LEU A 80 -16.85 7.01 6.08
C LEU A 80 -16.28 8.23 6.82
N PHE A 81 -16.93 9.38 6.62
CA PHE A 81 -16.76 10.59 7.43
C PHE A 81 -18.11 11.18 7.79
N ALA A 82 -18.23 11.78 8.95
CA ALA A 82 -19.44 12.50 9.37
C ALA A 82 -19.09 13.70 10.24
N MET A 83 -19.93 14.72 10.12
CA MET A 83 -19.96 15.87 11.02
C MET A 83 -21.27 15.85 11.78
N ARG A 84 -21.20 16.06 13.10
CA ARG A 84 -22.39 16.14 13.96
C ARG A 84 -22.29 17.33 14.89
N CYS A 85 -23.35 18.12 14.98
CA CYS A 85 -23.48 19.10 16.04
C CYS A 85 -23.94 18.44 17.36
N ASN A 86 -23.16 18.61 18.42
CA ASN A 86 -23.56 18.30 19.79
C ASN A 86 -23.99 19.60 20.46
N VAL A 87 -25.30 19.89 20.36
CA VAL A 87 -25.89 21.15 20.83
C VAL A 87 -25.67 21.37 22.32
N SER A 88 -25.79 20.32 23.15
CA SER A 88 -25.60 20.41 24.61
C SER A 88 -24.23 20.95 24.99
N ASP A 89 -23.21 20.53 24.25
CA ASP A 89 -21.81 20.81 24.57
C ASP A 89 -21.25 21.96 23.71
N ARG A 90 -22.06 22.46 22.77
CA ARG A 90 -21.68 23.40 21.70
C ARG A 90 -20.37 23.00 21.02
N THR A 91 -20.32 21.74 20.60
CA THR A 91 -19.19 21.18 19.85
C THR A 91 -19.63 20.56 18.54
N VAL A 92 -18.75 20.55 17.56
CA VAL A 92 -18.89 19.76 16.34
C VAL A 92 -17.98 18.54 16.44
N SER A 93 -18.57 17.35 16.34
CA SER A 93 -17.85 16.08 16.20
C SER A 93 -17.40 15.89 14.76
N LEU A 94 -16.12 15.61 14.56
CA LEU A 94 -15.58 15.05 13.33
C LEU A 94 -15.40 13.55 13.54
N ILE A 95 -16.27 12.76 12.91
CA ILE A 95 -16.34 11.32 13.10
C ILE A 95 -15.82 10.65 11.84
N ARG A 96 -14.92 9.69 12.00
CA ARG A 96 -14.35 8.94 10.89
C ARG A 96 -14.48 7.44 11.16
N ALA A 97 -14.94 6.69 10.17
CA ALA A 97 -14.98 5.23 10.25
C ALA A 97 -13.56 4.66 10.16
N GLY A 98 -13.31 3.59 10.92
CA GLY A 98 -12.00 2.96 11.00
C GLY A 98 -11.12 3.49 12.14
N ALA A 99 -9.94 2.87 12.29
CA ALA A 99 -8.99 2.89 13.41
C ALA A 99 -9.34 2.00 14.63
N PRO A 100 -8.55 0.93 14.86
CA PRO A 100 -8.70 0.08 16.03
C PRO A 100 -7.89 0.56 17.27
N ALA A 101 -7.24 1.71 17.20
CA ALA A 101 -6.55 2.28 18.36
C ALA A 101 -7.51 3.12 19.20
N GLU A 102 -7.31 3.15 20.52
CA GLU A 102 -8.12 3.94 21.46
C GLU A 102 -8.01 5.44 21.19
N GLU A 103 -6.84 5.91 20.78
CA GLU A 103 -6.56 7.30 20.46
C GLU A 103 -5.60 7.38 19.27
N VAL A 104 -5.89 8.24 18.31
CA VAL A 104 -5.04 8.48 17.13
C VAL A 104 -5.01 9.96 16.76
N PRO A 105 -3.90 10.46 16.18
CA PRO A 105 -3.88 11.77 15.57
C PRO A 105 -4.83 11.79 14.35
N MET A 106 -5.67 12.82 14.29
CA MET A 106 -6.49 13.16 13.12
C MET A 106 -6.06 14.52 12.59
N THR A 107 -5.39 14.55 11.46
CA THR A 107 -4.95 15.79 10.81
C THR A 107 -5.99 16.25 9.79
N VAL A 108 -6.47 17.47 9.97
CA VAL A 108 -7.35 18.17 9.03
C VAL A 108 -6.48 19.12 8.21
N ILE A 109 -6.52 18.96 6.89
CA ILE A 109 -5.76 19.78 5.93
C ILE A 109 -6.77 20.56 5.10
N THR A 110 -6.66 21.88 5.12
CA THR A 110 -7.51 22.82 4.37
C THR A 110 -6.60 23.80 3.65
N GLU A 111 -7.17 24.60 2.77
CA GLU A 111 -6.41 25.69 2.12
C GLU A 111 -5.80 26.69 3.10
N LYS A 112 -6.50 26.98 4.20
CA LYS A 112 -6.07 28.03 5.16
C LYS A 112 -5.22 27.49 6.30
N SER A 113 -5.29 26.19 6.58
CA SER A 113 -4.64 25.60 7.76
C SER A 113 -4.46 24.09 7.66
N THR A 114 -3.42 23.60 8.33
CA THR A 114 -3.23 22.19 8.65
C THR A 114 -3.20 22.06 10.17
N ARG A 115 -4.11 21.27 10.75
CA ARG A 115 -4.18 21.09 12.21
C ARG A 115 -4.39 19.63 12.60
N THR A 116 -3.56 19.15 13.52
CA THR A 116 -3.71 17.83 14.11
C THR A 116 -4.57 17.91 15.38
N LEU A 117 -5.57 17.06 15.43
CA LEU A 117 -6.49 16.85 16.55
C LEU A 117 -6.21 15.48 17.17
N VAL A 118 -6.66 15.33 18.41
CA VAL A 118 -6.72 14.02 19.07
C VAL A 118 -8.09 13.42 18.81
N ALA A 119 -8.14 12.29 18.09
CA ALA A 119 -9.36 11.55 17.86
C ALA A 119 -9.40 10.30 18.74
N ARG A 120 -10.50 10.11 19.45
CA ARG A 120 -10.70 8.98 20.37
C ARG A 120 -11.71 8.00 19.80
N ARG A 121 -11.45 6.71 19.97
CA ARG A 121 -12.39 5.64 19.63
C ARG A 121 -13.74 5.87 20.31
N GLN A 122 -14.82 5.68 19.57
CA GLN A 122 -16.18 5.74 20.11
C GLN A 122 -16.74 4.33 20.36
N PRO A 123 -17.56 4.15 21.42
CA PRO A 123 -18.23 2.88 21.71
C PRO A 123 -19.46 2.72 20.79
N SER A 124 -19.23 2.27 19.56
CA SER A 124 -20.28 2.03 18.55
C SER A 124 -20.18 0.64 17.94
N ALA A 125 -21.28 0.15 17.35
CA ALA A 125 -21.34 -1.17 16.70
C ALA A 125 -20.32 -1.34 15.55
N SER A 126 -19.93 -0.23 14.91
CA SER A 126 -18.84 -0.19 13.94
C SER A 126 -17.69 0.67 14.47
N PRO A 127 -16.42 0.34 14.19
CA PRO A 127 -15.28 1.09 14.71
C PRO A 127 -15.26 2.49 14.11
N THR A 128 -15.30 3.51 14.97
CA THR A 128 -15.14 4.92 14.58
C THR A 128 -14.23 5.63 15.57
N ILE A 129 -13.58 6.68 15.09
CA ILE A 129 -12.84 7.65 15.90
C ILE A 129 -13.49 9.02 15.78
N GLU A 130 -13.43 9.81 16.84
CA GLU A 130 -14.04 11.13 16.91
C GLU A 130 -13.08 12.16 17.50
N ALA A 131 -12.92 13.28 16.80
CA ALA A 131 -12.36 14.50 17.35
C ALA A 131 -13.47 15.53 17.58
N ARG A 132 -13.37 16.38 18.59
CA ARG A 132 -14.36 17.42 18.89
C ARG A 132 -13.74 18.80 18.78
N LEU A 133 -14.48 19.71 18.16
CA LEU A 133 -14.14 21.12 18.02
C LEU A 133 -15.20 21.96 18.70
N GLY A 134 -14.84 23.09 19.30
CA GLY A 134 -15.84 24.06 19.74
C GLY A 134 -16.65 24.56 18.53
N ALA A 135 -17.93 24.87 18.71
CA ALA A 135 -18.82 25.29 17.61
C ALA A 135 -18.37 26.56 16.87
N ARG A 136 -17.47 27.35 17.47
CA ARG A 136 -16.86 28.56 16.88
C ARG A 136 -15.37 28.40 16.57
N ASP A 137 -14.87 27.17 16.55
CA ASP A 137 -13.48 26.91 16.22
C ASP A 137 -13.20 27.30 14.75
N PRO A 138 -12.17 28.12 14.47
CA PRO A 138 -11.90 28.63 13.12
C PRO A 138 -11.54 27.55 12.10
N LEU A 139 -11.15 26.34 12.54
CA LEU A 139 -10.95 25.22 11.62
C LEU A 139 -12.24 24.81 10.91
N LEU A 140 -13.41 24.96 11.55
CA LEU A 140 -14.69 24.65 10.94
C LEU A 140 -14.94 25.54 9.71
N ASP A 141 -14.69 26.84 9.83
CA ASP A 141 -14.76 27.77 8.69
C ASP A 141 -13.71 27.46 7.63
N ALA A 142 -12.49 27.09 8.05
CA ALA A 142 -11.45 26.69 7.10
C ALA A 142 -11.84 25.44 6.29
N MET A 143 -12.59 24.50 6.89
CA MET A 143 -13.14 23.34 6.18
C MET A 143 -14.26 23.74 5.23
N ALA A 144 -15.24 24.53 5.70
CA ALA A 144 -16.40 24.96 4.93
C ALA A 144 -16.03 25.80 3.69
N PHE A 145 -15.01 26.65 3.82
CA PHE A 145 -14.56 27.55 2.75
C PHE A 145 -13.33 27.04 1.99
N SER A 146 -12.93 25.79 2.17
CA SER A 146 -11.83 25.20 1.39
C SER A 146 -12.25 25.08 -0.09
N ARG A 147 -11.35 25.34 -1.05
CA ARG A 147 -11.68 25.23 -2.47
C ARG A 147 -11.86 23.77 -2.88
N GLY A 148 -13.11 23.36 -3.10
CA GLY A 148 -13.49 22.05 -3.61
C GLY A 148 -13.45 20.92 -2.58
N ARG A 149 -12.35 20.76 -1.83
CA ARG A 149 -12.19 19.68 -0.83
C ARG A 149 -11.32 20.10 0.36
N PHE A 150 -11.27 19.25 1.37
CA PHE A 150 -10.28 19.26 2.45
C PHE A 150 -9.85 17.81 2.72
N ALA A 151 -8.69 17.62 3.34
CA ALA A 151 -8.17 16.29 3.65
C ALA A 151 -8.37 15.93 5.13
N ILE A 152 -8.72 14.68 5.39
CA ILE A 152 -8.73 14.07 6.73
C ILE A 152 -7.74 12.91 6.71
N ALA A 153 -6.62 13.06 7.39
CA ALA A 153 -5.64 12.00 7.60
C ALA A 153 -5.76 11.47 9.04
N SER A 154 -5.73 10.16 9.22
CA SER A 154 -5.65 9.54 10.53
C SER A 154 -4.67 8.39 10.52
N GLY A 155 -3.97 8.19 11.64
CA GLY A 155 -2.93 7.17 11.74
C GLY A 155 -3.42 5.79 11.29
N GLY A 156 -2.67 5.16 10.37
CA GLY A 156 -2.95 3.81 9.88
C GLY A 156 -4.17 3.68 8.95
N GLN A 157 -4.73 4.78 8.43
CA GLN A 157 -5.85 4.76 7.50
C GLN A 157 -5.58 5.59 6.22
N PRO A 158 -6.20 5.26 5.08
CA PRO A 158 -6.05 6.05 3.86
C PRO A 158 -6.58 7.48 4.03
N THR A 159 -5.86 8.52 3.61
CA THR A 159 -6.38 9.90 3.68
C THR A 159 -7.71 10.04 2.93
N LEU A 160 -8.69 10.70 3.54
CA LEU A 160 -9.95 11.05 2.89
C LEU A 160 -9.83 12.45 2.30
N TYR A 161 -10.27 12.63 1.06
CA TYR A 161 -10.38 13.92 0.39
C TYR A 161 -11.86 14.23 0.24
N VAL A 162 -12.38 15.05 1.14
CA VAL A 162 -13.81 15.24 1.38
C VAL A 162 -14.25 16.57 0.75
N PRO A 163 -15.34 16.59 -0.03
CA PRO A 163 -15.80 17.83 -0.65
C PRO A 163 -16.33 18.82 0.39
N SER A 164 -16.02 20.11 0.22
CA SER A 164 -16.50 21.22 1.05
C SER A 164 -17.88 21.72 0.61
N TRP A 165 -18.84 20.79 0.48
CA TRP A 165 -20.20 21.07 0.01
C TRP A 165 -21.11 21.68 1.11
N PRO A 166 -22.31 22.18 0.76
CA PRO A 166 -23.17 22.93 1.69
C PRO A 166 -23.53 22.20 2.98
N GLU A 167 -23.54 20.87 3.01
CA GLU A 167 -23.83 20.05 4.20
C GLU A 167 -22.83 20.31 5.33
N VAL A 168 -21.57 20.59 5.00
CA VAL A 168 -20.53 20.98 5.97
C VAL A 168 -20.92 22.29 6.64
N SER A 169 -21.23 23.31 5.83
CA SER A 169 -21.64 24.63 6.33
C SER A 169 -22.92 24.53 7.15
N ARG A 170 -23.88 23.70 6.72
CA ARG A 170 -25.15 23.50 7.42
C ARG A 170 -24.96 22.97 8.85
N VAL A 171 -24.13 21.93 9.03
CA VAL A 171 -23.84 21.41 10.38
C VAL A 171 -23.13 22.45 11.25
N ILE A 172 -22.25 23.26 10.67
CA ILE A 172 -21.53 24.30 11.40
C ILE A 172 -22.50 25.41 11.86
N GLU A 173 -23.33 25.92 10.96
CA GLU A 173 -24.29 26.99 11.28
C GLU A 173 -25.38 26.52 12.26
N ASP A 174 -25.87 25.29 12.14
CA ASP A 174 -26.82 24.72 13.11
C ASP A 174 -26.24 24.61 14.53
N CYS A 175 -24.91 24.70 14.69
CA CYS A 175 -24.23 24.52 15.97
C CYS A 175 -23.80 25.82 16.68
N ARG A 176 -23.90 26.98 16.01
CA ARG A 176 -23.30 28.25 16.44
C ARG A 176 -24.08 29.05 17.47
#